data_AF-A0A1G2XC15-F1
#
_entry.id   AF-A0A1G2XC15-F1
#
_cell.length_a   1.000
_cell.length_b   1.000
_cell.length_c   1.000
_cell.angle_alpha   90.00
_cell.angle_beta   90.00
_cell.angle_gamma   90.00
#
_symmetry.space_group_name_H-M   'P 1'
#
loop_
_entity.id
_entity.type
_entity.pdbx_description
1 polymer ?
#
loop_
_entity_poly.entity_id
_entity_poly.type
_entity_poly.pdbx_seq_one_letter_code
_entity_poly.pdbx_strand_id
1 'polypeptide(L)'
;MKDMEQLEELLNGYIDGELDERKSNEVKRLIDHDKKIFDLYDSLKRYKDLMNSVSQTPCPNGLCDNINEQLERQILLADTNAYSHSAGRRHLIFRRLMTAAAMLALTAILSFVILDIFVPKSSRDKFFADTMRKKSLKETLYEKPFPDEDESAPQTVRQNIPITPVRGNDVPLVAVLTLETRNPIEVDWLVAKALTTTGIFNQTTAIDRQPGSVKYVINCSNESAANLLAELSFLWPQCSDAKLDIGEEQAGKYITINDISAPQALEICKAEAYPVRIKLAGDIAAANRAAAENIEKIYAINGIDYERLYTQKPALASAEKSPDANMPTIGDRTAVITIIVVGK
;
A
#
# COMPACT_ATOMS: atom_id res chain seq x y z
N MET A 1 -2.65 33.59 17.97
CA MET A 1 -2.53 32.16 17.58
C MET A 1 -3.90 31.77 17.10
N LYS A 2 -4.04 31.14 15.92
CA LYS A 2 -5.33 30.53 15.57
C LYS A 2 -5.60 29.44 16.61
N ASP A 3 -6.85 29.32 17.05
CA ASP A 3 -7.23 28.31 18.02
C ASP A 3 -6.91 26.93 17.42
N MET A 4 -6.22 26.09 18.18
CA MET A 4 -5.73 24.79 17.71
C MET A 4 -6.88 23.90 17.23
N GLU A 5 -8.06 24.03 17.86
CA GLU A 5 -9.31 23.36 17.47
C GLU A 5 -9.79 23.76 16.06
N GLN A 6 -9.75 25.06 15.73
CA GLN A 6 -10.14 25.53 14.39
C GLN A 6 -9.17 25.04 13.32
N LEU A 7 -7.91 24.83 13.69
CA LEU A 7 -6.88 24.33 12.80
C LEU A 7 -7.08 22.84 12.51
N GLU A 8 -7.35 22.03 13.54
CA GLU A 8 -7.67 20.60 13.40
C GLU A 8 -8.90 20.37 12.53
N GLU A 9 -9.98 21.14 12.73
CA GLU A 9 -11.18 21.09 11.88
C GLU A 9 -10.85 21.41 10.41
N LEU A 10 -10.02 22.43 10.18
CA LEU A 10 -9.58 22.81 8.84
C LEU A 10 -8.75 21.69 8.17
N LEU A 11 -7.86 21.03 8.91
CA LEU A 11 -7.06 19.92 8.40
C LEU A 11 -7.89 18.67 8.11
N ASN A 12 -8.85 18.32 8.97
CA ASN A 12 -9.77 17.21 8.69
C ASN A 12 -10.58 17.47 7.42
N GLY A 13 -11.17 18.65 7.27
CA GLY A 13 -11.88 19.02 6.04
C GLY A 13 -10.99 19.01 4.80
N TYR A 14 -9.69 19.33 4.94
CA TYR A 14 -8.72 19.23 3.85
C TYR A 14 -8.46 17.77 3.44
N ILE A 15 -8.30 16.89 4.43
CA ILE A 15 -8.06 15.46 4.24
C ILE A 15 -9.27 14.77 3.58
N ASP A 16 -10.50 15.19 3.92
CA ASP A 16 -11.74 14.64 3.36
C ASP A 16 -12.14 15.28 2.02
N GLY A 17 -11.47 16.35 1.60
CA GLY A 17 -11.74 17.04 0.34
C GLY A 17 -13.00 17.91 0.38
N GLU A 18 -13.49 18.25 1.57
CA GLU A 18 -14.70 19.06 1.76
C GLU A 18 -14.43 20.57 1.72
N LEU A 19 -13.15 20.98 1.76
CA LEU A 19 -12.78 22.39 1.73
C LEU A 19 -12.91 23.01 0.34
N ASP A 20 -13.36 24.27 0.33
CA ASP A 20 -13.30 25.15 -0.83
C ASP A 20 -11.85 25.42 -1.26
N GLU A 21 -11.64 25.69 -2.55
CA GLU A 21 -10.31 25.82 -3.17
C GLU A 21 -9.45 26.90 -2.49
N ARG A 22 -10.08 27.99 -2.03
CA ARG A 22 -9.40 29.05 -1.28
C ARG A 22 -8.87 28.57 0.07
N LYS A 23 -9.66 27.80 0.82
CA LYS A 23 -9.25 27.26 2.13
C LYS A 23 -8.22 26.14 1.97
N SER A 24 -8.40 25.30 0.95
CA SER A 24 -7.44 24.27 0.56
C SER A 24 -6.04 24.85 0.27
N ASN A 25 -5.97 25.95 -0.47
CA ASN A 25 -4.71 26.66 -0.71
C ASN A 25 -4.13 27.31 0.55
N GLU A 26 -4.97 27.79 1.48
CA GLU A 26 -4.50 28.30 2.78
C GLU A 26 -3.89 27.19 3.64
N VAL A 27 -4.56 26.03 3.74
CA VAL A 27 -4.02 24.85 4.44
C VAL A 27 -2.70 24.42 3.84
N LYS A 28 -2.60 24.35 2.50
CA LYS A 28 -1.36 23.99 1.82
C LYS A 28 -0.21 24.93 2.18
N ARG A 29 -0.46 26.25 2.18
CA ARG A 29 0.55 27.23 2.60
C ARG A 29 0.94 27.08 4.07
N LEU A 30 -0.01 26.76 4.95
CA LEU A 30 0.25 26.52 6.37
C LEU A 30 1.11 25.27 6.59
N ILE A 31 0.84 24.18 5.86
CA ILE A 31 1.63 22.94 5.88
C ILE A 31 3.07 23.21 5.43
N ASP A 32 3.26 24.03 4.37
CA ASP A 32 4.59 24.34 3.86
C ASP A 32 5.43 25.24 4.79
N HIS A 33 4.79 26.08 5.62
CA HIS A 33 5.49 27.09 6.44
C HIS A 33 5.66 26.68 7.90
N ASP A 34 4.77 25.85 8.47
CA ASP A 34 4.82 25.46 9.87
C ASP A 34 5.00 23.94 10.02
N LYS A 35 6.16 23.55 10.54
CA LYS A 35 6.50 22.15 10.79
C LYS A 35 5.52 21.46 11.73
N LYS A 36 4.97 22.16 12.74
CA LYS A 36 4.02 21.54 13.67
C LYS A 36 2.71 21.16 12.99
N ILE A 37 2.27 21.99 12.04
CA ILE A 37 1.06 21.75 11.25
C ILE A 37 1.31 20.60 10.27
N PHE A 38 2.51 20.53 9.68
CA PHE A 38 2.91 19.39 8.86
C PHE A 38 2.89 18.08 9.65
N ASP A 39 3.48 18.05 10.84
CA ASP A 39 3.52 16.85 11.70
C ASP A 39 2.08 16.40 12.08
N LEU A 40 1.19 17.35 12.39
CA LEU A 40 -0.22 17.08 12.67
C LEU A 40 -0.95 16.53 11.42
N TYR A 41 -0.76 17.15 10.25
CA TYR A 41 -1.30 16.67 8.99
C TYR A 41 -0.87 15.24 8.68
N ASP A 42 0.43 14.94 8.85
CA ASP A 42 0.96 13.61 8.59
C ASP A 42 0.38 12.58 9.57
N SER A 43 0.17 12.95 10.84
CA SER A 43 -0.48 12.07 11.82
C SER A 43 -1.93 11.75 11.46
N LEU A 44 -2.73 12.75 11.05
CA LEU A 44 -4.12 12.58 10.64
C LEU A 44 -4.22 11.76 9.35
N LYS A 45 -3.31 12.00 8.40
CA LYS A 45 -3.24 11.24 7.16
C LYS A 45 -2.93 9.76 7.42
N ARG A 46 -1.96 9.45 8.29
CA ARG A 46 -1.66 8.06 8.70
C ARG A 46 -2.87 7.39 9.35
N TYR A 47 -3.61 8.12 10.18
CA TYR A 47 -4.84 7.59 10.79
C TYR A 47 -5.91 7.26 9.73
N LYS A 48 -6.12 8.14 8.75
CA LYS A 48 -7.02 7.89 7.62
C LYS A 48 -6.56 6.67 6.81
N ASP A 49 -5.28 6.58 6.49
CA ASP A 49 -4.73 5.46 5.74
C ASP A 49 -4.89 4.13 6.50
N LEU A 50 -4.77 4.16 7.84
CA LEU A 50 -5.02 3.00 8.70
C LEU A 50 -6.51 2.65 8.77
N MET A 51 -7.41 3.63 8.83
CA MET A 51 -8.86 3.35 8.73
C MET A 51 -9.23 2.77 7.37
N ASN A 52 -8.61 3.25 6.29
CA ASN A 52 -8.85 2.75 4.94
C ASN A 52 -8.22 1.38 4.68
N SER A 53 -7.24 0.96 5.49
CA SER A 53 -6.64 -0.38 5.41
C SER A 53 -7.43 -1.45 6.17
N VAL A 54 -8.43 -1.07 6.98
CA VAL A 54 -9.36 -2.02 7.59
C VAL A 54 -10.05 -2.80 6.48
N SER A 55 -10.08 -4.13 6.61
CA SER A 55 -10.61 -5.06 5.61
C SER A 55 -12.02 -4.65 5.18
N GLN A 56 -12.19 -4.37 3.89
CA GLN A 56 -13.49 -4.11 3.32
C GLN A 56 -14.35 -5.37 3.45
N THR A 57 -15.34 -5.35 4.33
CA THR A 57 -16.34 -6.41 4.42
C THR A 57 -17.10 -6.47 3.09
N PRO A 58 -17.28 -7.65 2.47
CA PRO A 58 -18.07 -7.75 1.25
C PRO A 58 -19.46 -7.18 1.49
N CYS A 59 -19.89 -6.32 0.57
CA CYS A 59 -21.23 -5.75 0.57
C CYS A 59 -22.26 -6.91 0.60
N PRO A 60 -23.24 -6.92 1.50
CA PRO A 60 -24.28 -7.95 1.53
C PRO A 60 -24.91 -8.14 0.15
N ASN A 61 -25.03 -9.39 -0.28
CA ASN A 61 -25.60 -9.73 -1.59
C ASN A 61 -26.97 -9.07 -1.75
N GLY A 62 -27.16 -8.35 -2.86
CA GLY A 62 -28.40 -7.63 -3.18
C GLY A 62 -28.53 -6.23 -2.57
N LEU A 63 -27.60 -5.73 -1.76
CA LEU A 63 -27.68 -4.34 -1.26
C LEU A 63 -27.54 -3.34 -2.41
N CYS A 64 -26.61 -3.56 -3.35
CA CYS A 64 -26.45 -2.72 -4.53
C CYS A 64 -27.70 -2.73 -5.41
N ASP A 65 -28.31 -3.90 -5.59
CA ASP A 65 -29.52 -4.06 -6.39
C ASP A 65 -30.71 -3.37 -5.71
N ASN A 66 -30.88 -3.53 -4.39
CA ASN A 66 -31.89 -2.82 -3.61
C ASN A 66 -31.73 -1.29 -3.67
N ILE A 67 -30.49 -0.79 -3.62
CA ILE A 67 -30.21 0.65 -3.76
C ILE A 67 -30.57 1.13 -5.17
N ASN A 68 -30.22 0.37 -6.21
CA ASN A 68 -30.59 0.68 -7.58
C ASN A 68 -32.10 0.67 -7.78
N GLU A 69 -32.79 -0.37 -7.30
CA GLU A 69 -34.27 -0.46 -7.36
C GLU A 69 -34.92 0.71 -6.60
N GLN A 70 -34.40 1.10 -5.43
CA GLN A 70 -34.90 2.25 -4.69
C GLN A 70 -34.64 3.57 -5.41
N LEU A 71 -33.48 3.73 -6.05
CA LEU A 71 -33.15 4.92 -6.85
C LEU A 71 -34.00 5.00 -8.11
N GLU A 72 -34.16 3.89 -8.84
CA GLU A 72 -35.05 3.80 -10.00
C GLU A 72 -36.48 4.10 -9.60
N ARG A 73 -36.96 3.50 -8.50
CA ARG A 73 -38.28 3.77 -7.97
C ARG A 73 -38.41 5.23 -7.52
N GLN A 74 -37.39 5.84 -6.90
CA GLN A 74 -37.42 7.25 -6.55
C GLN A 74 -37.37 8.15 -7.79
N ILE A 75 -36.66 7.79 -8.84
CA ILE A 75 -36.63 8.55 -10.10
C ILE A 75 -37.98 8.46 -10.82
N LEU A 76 -38.62 7.28 -10.79
CA LEU A 76 -39.93 7.03 -11.42
C LEU A 76 -41.10 7.58 -10.61
N LEU A 77 -41.04 7.53 -9.27
CA LEU A 77 -42.06 8.06 -8.35
C LEU A 77 -41.80 9.51 -7.94
N ALA A 78 -40.61 10.07 -8.20
CA ALA A 78 -40.40 11.50 -8.18
C ALA A 78 -41.13 12.11 -9.38
N ASP A 79 -42.46 12.13 -9.25
CA ASP A 79 -43.30 13.13 -9.86
C ASP A 79 -42.60 14.47 -9.66
N THR A 80 -42.36 15.17 -10.76
CA THR A 80 -41.26 16.10 -11.03
C THR A 80 -41.25 17.40 -10.20
N ASN A 81 -41.94 17.45 -9.07
CA ASN A 81 -42.13 18.65 -8.25
C ASN A 81 -41.46 18.61 -6.86
N ALA A 82 -40.88 17.50 -6.42
CA ALA A 82 -40.30 17.38 -5.07
C ALA A 82 -38.77 17.60 -4.97
N TYR A 83 -38.04 17.72 -6.09
CA TYR A 83 -36.63 18.12 -6.08
C TYR A 83 -36.47 19.64 -6.25
N SER A 84 -36.87 20.42 -5.23
CA SER A 84 -36.48 21.84 -5.15
C SER A 84 -35.91 22.28 -3.81
N HIS A 85 -35.49 21.37 -2.93
CA HIS A 85 -34.83 21.79 -1.68
C HIS A 85 -33.36 22.23 -1.82
N SER A 86 -32.72 22.05 -2.99
CA SER A 86 -31.40 22.65 -3.29
C SER A 86 -31.47 24.00 -4.04
N ALA A 87 -32.65 24.37 -4.56
CA ALA A 87 -32.87 25.65 -5.25
C ALA A 87 -32.78 26.85 -4.28
N GLY A 88 -33.17 26.67 -3.00
CA GLY A 88 -33.03 27.72 -1.98
C GLY A 88 -31.57 28.11 -1.70
N ARG A 89 -30.64 27.15 -1.68
CA ARG A 89 -29.23 27.42 -1.39
C ARG A 89 -28.53 28.12 -2.55
N ARG A 90 -28.81 27.72 -3.80
CA ARG A 90 -28.29 28.43 -4.99
C ARG A 90 -28.84 29.83 -5.12
N HIS A 91 -30.12 30.07 -4.82
CA HIS A 91 -30.70 31.41 -4.90
C HIS A 91 -30.11 32.36 -3.83
N LEU A 92 -29.80 31.84 -2.63
CA LEU A 92 -29.08 32.59 -1.60
C LEU A 92 -27.62 32.89 -1.97
N ILE A 93 -26.91 31.93 -2.57
CA ILE A 93 -25.53 32.14 -3.03
C ILE A 93 -25.49 33.14 -4.18
N PHE A 94 -26.42 33.07 -5.14
CA PHE A 94 -26.47 34.00 -6.27
C PHE A 94 -26.73 35.43 -5.81
N ARG A 95 -27.60 35.62 -4.81
CA ARG A 95 -27.88 36.94 -4.22
C ARG A 95 -26.68 37.48 -3.42
N ARG A 96 -25.91 36.61 -2.75
CA ARG A 96 -24.64 37.01 -2.11
C ARG A 96 -23.54 37.35 -3.12
N LEU A 97 -23.48 36.64 -4.25
CA LEU A 97 -22.54 36.96 -5.32
C LEU A 97 -22.90 38.27 -6.03
N MET A 98 -24.17 38.52 -6.30
CA MET A 98 -24.64 39.79 -6.89
C MET A 98 -24.29 40.99 -6.00
N THR A 99 -24.48 40.86 -4.68
CA THR A 99 -24.14 41.94 -3.74
C THR A 99 -22.63 42.15 -3.62
N ALA A 100 -21.83 41.07 -3.61
CA ALA A 100 -20.37 41.17 -3.64
C ALA A 100 -19.85 41.79 -4.95
N ALA A 101 -20.42 41.42 -6.09
CA ALA A 101 -20.07 41.98 -7.40
C ALA A 101 -20.39 43.48 -7.47
N ALA A 102 -21.53 43.91 -6.93
CA ALA A 102 -21.90 45.32 -6.85
C ALA A 102 -20.92 46.13 -5.97
N MET A 103 -20.50 45.59 -4.82
CA MET A 103 -19.49 46.23 -3.98
C MET A 103 -18.14 46.33 -4.68
N LEU A 104 -17.70 45.26 -5.37
CA LEU A 104 -16.46 45.27 -6.15
C LEU A 104 -16.51 46.29 -7.29
N ALA A 105 -17.62 46.38 -8.02
CA ALA A 105 -17.81 47.37 -9.08
C ALA A 105 -17.72 48.81 -8.54
N LEU A 106 -18.34 49.10 -7.39
CA LEU A 106 -18.23 50.39 -6.73
C LEU A 106 -16.79 50.71 -6.33
N THR A 107 -16.07 49.75 -5.74
CA THR A 107 -14.66 49.95 -5.38
C THR A 107 -13.75 50.13 -6.60
N ALA A 108 -14.02 49.43 -7.70
CA ALA A 108 -13.25 49.55 -8.93
C ALA A 108 -13.46 50.93 -9.57
N ILE A 109 -14.71 51.43 -9.61
CA ILE A 109 -15.02 52.78 -10.11
C ILE A 109 -14.33 53.83 -9.22
N LEU A 110 -14.40 53.70 -7.89
CA LEU A 110 -13.73 54.62 -6.98
C LEU A 110 -12.21 54.61 -7.17
N SER A 111 -11.61 53.43 -7.27
CA SER A 111 -10.18 53.27 -7.51
C SER A 111 -9.76 53.86 -8.86
N PHE A 112 -10.61 53.77 -9.89
CA PHE A 112 -10.37 54.38 -11.19
C PHE A 112 -10.40 55.91 -11.11
N VAL A 113 -11.36 56.50 -10.39
CA VAL A 113 -11.44 57.96 -10.19
C VAL A 113 -10.23 58.48 -9.41
N ILE A 114 -9.80 57.76 -8.37
CA ILE A 114 -8.60 58.13 -7.61
C ILE A 114 -7.35 58.08 -8.51
N LEU A 115 -7.22 57.03 -9.33
CA LEU A 115 -6.14 56.93 -10.31
C LEU A 115 -6.18 58.07 -11.34
N ASP A 116 -7.38 58.49 -11.78
CA ASP A 116 -7.53 59.58 -12.75
C ASP A 116 -7.15 60.95 -12.17
N ILE A 117 -7.39 61.18 -10.88
CA ILE A 117 -7.03 62.43 -10.20
C ILE A 117 -5.53 62.47 -9.85
N PHE A 118 -4.99 61.37 -9.32
CA PHE A 118 -3.64 61.37 -8.75
C PHE A 118 -2.54 60.97 -9.73
N VAL A 119 -2.85 60.27 -10.82
CA VAL A 119 -1.82 59.80 -11.76
C VAL A 119 -1.79 60.68 -13.02
N PRO A 120 -0.71 61.45 -13.24
CA PRO A 120 -0.57 62.26 -14.45
C PRO A 120 -0.55 61.37 -15.71
N LYS A 121 -1.22 61.83 -16.76
CA LYS A 121 -1.53 61.07 -17.99
C LYS A 121 -0.31 60.36 -18.62
N SER A 122 0.91 60.89 -18.45
CA SER A 122 2.14 60.30 -19.00
C SER A 122 2.52 58.94 -18.40
N SER A 123 2.01 58.59 -17.22
CA SER A 123 2.32 57.33 -16.53
C SER A 123 1.31 56.22 -16.80
N ARG A 124 0.07 56.56 -17.20
CA ARG A 124 -0.97 55.57 -17.51
C ARG A 124 -0.67 54.78 -18.79
N ASP A 125 -0.18 55.45 -19.84
CA ASP A 125 0.06 54.81 -21.13
C ASP A 125 1.17 53.75 -21.07
N LYS A 126 2.13 53.91 -20.14
CA LYS A 126 3.22 52.94 -19.95
C LYS A 126 2.75 51.66 -19.24
N PHE A 127 1.81 51.78 -18.30
CA PHE A 127 1.29 50.62 -17.56
C PHE A 127 0.40 49.72 -18.43
N PHE A 128 -0.48 50.31 -19.26
CA PHE A 128 -1.33 49.53 -20.16
C PHE A 128 -0.54 48.86 -21.30
N ALA A 129 0.56 49.48 -21.75
CA ALA A 129 1.43 48.89 -22.76
C ALA A 129 2.19 47.65 -22.24
N ASP A 130 2.55 47.61 -20.95
CA ASP A 130 3.30 46.48 -20.37
C ASP A 130 2.41 45.30 -19.97
N THR A 131 1.18 45.56 -19.51
CA THR A 131 0.25 44.49 -19.09
C THR A 131 -0.32 43.66 -20.24
N MET A 132 -0.35 44.20 -21.46
CA MET A 132 -0.81 43.47 -22.66
C MET A 132 0.30 42.72 -23.40
N ARG A 133 1.56 42.82 -22.98
CA ARG A 133 2.70 42.13 -23.62
C ARG A 133 2.85 40.70 -23.09
N LYS A 134 1.81 39.89 -23.34
CA LYS A 134 1.79 38.45 -23.04
C LYS A 134 2.85 37.75 -23.90
N LYS A 135 4.03 37.48 -23.33
CA LYS A 135 5.10 36.70 -23.97
C LYS A 135 4.54 35.33 -24.38
N SER A 136 4.54 35.03 -25.67
CA SER A 136 4.24 33.69 -26.18
C SER A 136 5.27 32.71 -25.63
N LEU A 137 4.76 31.63 -25.04
CA LEU A 137 5.55 30.50 -24.56
C LEU A 137 6.21 29.83 -25.75
N LYS A 138 7.54 29.70 -25.71
CA LYS A 138 8.33 28.96 -26.69
C LYS A 138 7.89 27.50 -26.68
N GLU A 139 7.48 27.04 -27.85
CA GLU A 139 7.16 25.67 -28.20
C GLU A 139 8.44 24.83 -28.12
N THR A 140 8.47 23.84 -27.23
CA THR A 140 9.58 22.89 -27.12
C THR A 140 9.47 21.88 -28.25
N LEU A 141 10.35 22.06 -29.23
CA LEU A 141 10.64 21.17 -30.35
C LEU A 141 11.11 19.81 -29.80
N TYR A 142 10.33 18.74 -30.01
CA TYR A 142 10.81 17.37 -29.80
C TYR A 142 11.78 17.03 -30.93
N GLU A 143 13.06 16.92 -30.59
CA GLU A 143 14.10 16.38 -31.44
C GLU A 143 13.97 14.85 -31.47
N LYS A 144 13.68 14.32 -32.66
CA LYS A 144 13.65 12.90 -32.97
C LYS A 144 14.93 12.59 -33.74
N PRO A 145 15.80 11.68 -33.27
CA PRO A 145 16.74 11.05 -34.17
C PRO A 145 16.66 9.53 -34.02
N PHE A 146 15.97 8.88 -34.96
CA PHE A 146 16.47 7.62 -35.48
C PHE A 146 16.69 7.82 -36.97
N PRO A 147 17.89 7.51 -37.49
CA PRO A 147 18.19 7.64 -38.90
C PRO A 147 17.41 6.60 -39.69
N ASP A 148 16.90 7.03 -40.83
CA ASP A 148 16.35 6.14 -41.85
C ASP A 148 17.50 5.22 -42.33
N GLU A 149 17.44 3.96 -41.94
CA GLU A 149 18.28 2.90 -42.52
C GLU A 149 17.64 2.43 -43.83
N ASP A 150 18.47 2.45 -44.85
CA ASP A 150 18.23 2.14 -46.25
C ASP A 150 17.39 0.88 -46.51
N GLU A 151 16.40 1.05 -47.40
CA GLU A 151 15.76 -0.01 -48.18
C GLU A 151 16.83 -0.78 -48.98
N SER A 152 17.24 -1.97 -48.54
CA SER A 152 17.66 -3.11 -49.38
C SER A 152 18.17 -4.29 -48.54
N ALA A 153 17.28 -5.04 -47.89
CA ALA A 153 17.61 -6.36 -47.36
C ALA A 153 16.42 -7.33 -47.51
N PRO A 154 16.66 -8.61 -47.85
CA PRO A 154 15.62 -9.56 -48.23
C PRO A 154 14.69 -9.84 -47.06
N GLN A 155 13.38 -9.88 -47.34
CA GLN A 155 12.31 -10.20 -46.41
C GLN A 155 12.48 -11.62 -45.84
N THR A 156 13.24 -11.76 -44.76
CA THR A 156 13.13 -12.92 -43.87
C THR A 156 11.82 -12.81 -43.12
N VAL A 157 10.91 -13.71 -43.48
CA VAL A 157 9.64 -14.00 -42.80
C VAL A 157 9.83 -13.96 -41.28
N ARG A 158 9.38 -12.87 -40.64
CA ARG A 158 9.23 -12.81 -39.18
C ARG A 158 8.09 -13.75 -38.80
N GLN A 159 8.41 -15.02 -38.61
CA GLN A 159 7.55 -15.92 -37.86
C GLN A 159 7.49 -15.41 -36.43
N ASN A 160 6.31 -15.00 -35.98
CA ASN A 160 5.99 -14.83 -34.56
C ASN A 160 6.18 -16.18 -33.88
N ILE A 161 7.40 -16.48 -33.44
CA ILE A 161 7.65 -17.61 -32.57
C ILE A 161 7.11 -17.16 -31.20
N PRO A 162 6.04 -17.79 -30.68
CA PRO A 162 5.59 -17.51 -29.33
C PRO A 162 6.76 -17.79 -28.39
N ILE A 163 7.23 -16.75 -27.69
CA ILE A 163 8.27 -16.86 -26.67
C ILE A 163 7.69 -17.75 -25.58
N THR A 164 7.98 -19.04 -25.65
CA THR A 164 7.61 -19.99 -24.62
C THR A 164 8.55 -19.69 -23.46
N PRO A 165 8.05 -19.32 -22.27
CA PRO A 165 8.92 -19.08 -21.13
C PRO A 165 9.71 -20.35 -20.90
N VAL A 166 11.05 -20.23 -20.96
CA VAL A 166 11.97 -21.32 -20.67
C VAL A 166 11.59 -21.83 -19.28
N ARG A 167 11.05 -23.06 -19.21
CA ARG A 167 10.74 -23.72 -17.94
C ARG A 167 12.07 -23.89 -17.21
N GLY A 168 12.32 -23.00 -16.25
CA GLY A 168 13.50 -23.09 -15.39
C GLY A 168 13.56 -24.46 -14.73
N ASN A 169 14.77 -24.96 -14.52
CA ASN A 169 15.01 -26.23 -13.84
C ASN A 169 14.21 -26.28 -12.54
N ASP A 170 13.52 -27.39 -12.32
CA ASP A 170 12.68 -27.61 -11.15
C ASP A 170 13.58 -27.88 -9.94
N VAL A 171 13.94 -26.82 -9.21
CA VAL A 171 14.80 -26.92 -8.03
C VAL A 171 13.91 -27.14 -6.80
N PRO A 172 14.17 -28.19 -5.99
CA PRO A 172 13.38 -28.46 -4.80
C PRO A 172 13.46 -27.30 -3.80
N LEU A 173 12.36 -27.05 -3.09
CA LEU A 173 12.34 -26.06 -2.01
C LEU A 173 13.19 -26.56 -0.85
N VAL A 174 14.15 -25.78 -0.37
CA VAL A 174 14.84 -26.06 0.90
C VAL A 174 14.63 -24.87 1.82
N ALA A 175 13.90 -25.09 2.91
CA ALA A 175 13.57 -24.06 3.91
C ALA A 175 13.90 -24.54 5.32
N VAL A 176 14.48 -23.65 6.13
CA VAL A 176 14.75 -23.88 7.56
C VAL A 176 14.02 -22.82 8.36
N LEU A 177 12.93 -23.21 9.02
CA LEU A 177 12.17 -22.37 9.92
C LEU A 177 12.67 -22.56 11.36
N THR A 178 13.22 -21.52 11.95
CA THR A 178 13.65 -21.48 13.36
C THR A 178 12.66 -20.65 14.16
N LEU A 179 12.04 -21.26 15.18
CA LEU A 179 11.08 -20.64 16.08
C LEU A 179 11.72 -20.53 17.48
N GLU A 180 11.93 -19.31 17.95
CA GLU A 180 12.38 -19.06 19.33
C GLU A 180 11.17 -18.88 20.24
N THR A 181 11.12 -19.60 21.36
CA THR A 181 10.00 -19.53 22.32
C THR A 181 10.47 -19.69 23.76
N ARG A 182 9.67 -19.19 24.71
CA ARG A 182 9.87 -19.39 26.15
C ARG A 182 9.41 -20.77 26.62
N ASN A 183 8.48 -21.38 25.89
CA ASN A 183 7.85 -22.66 26.26
C ASN A 183 8.12 -23.72 25.17
N PRO A 184 9.38 -24.20 25.01
CA PRO A 184 9.74 -25.11 23.92
C PRO A 184 8.97 -26.42 23.96
N ILE A 185 8.57 -26.90 25.14
CA ILE A 185 7.79 -28.15 25.30
C ILE A 185 6.37 -28.01 24.74
N GLU A 186 5.72 -26.86 24.96
CA GLU A 186 4.36 -26.61 24.46
C GLU A 186 4.36 -26.45 22.95
N VAL A 187 5.30 -25.65 22.42
CA VAL A 187 5.46 -25.46 20.98
C VAL A 187 5.83 -26.78 20.29
N ASP A 188 6.72 -27.59 20.88
CA ASP A 188 7.06 -28.92 20.37
C ASP A 188 5.82 -29.82 20.21
N TRP A 189 4.97 -29.87 21.24
CA TRP A 189 3.72 -30.63 21.18
C TRP A 189 2.78 -30.12 20.09
N LEU A 190 2.64 -28.80 19.94
CA LEU A 190 1.78 -28.22 18.93
C LEU A 190 2.31 -28.41 17.51
N VAL A 191 3.64 -28.38 17.30
CA VAL A 191 4.28 -28.73 16.02
C VAL A 191 3.99 -30.19 15.69
N ALA A 192 4.18 -31.11 16.63
CA ALA A 192 3.85 -32.53 16.44
C ALA A 192 2.35 -32.74 16.11
N LYS A 193 1.46 -31.96 16.75
CA LYS A 193 0.02 -31.97 16.45
C LYS A 193 -0.25 -31.47 15.03
N ALA A 194 0.35 -30.36 14.60
CA ALA A 194 0.20 -29.84 13.24
C ALA A 194 0.70 -30.83 12.16
N LEU A 195 1.83 -31.50 12.42
CA LEU A 195 2.35 -32.56 11.54
C LEU A 195 1.40 -33.76 11.42
N THR A 196 0.69 -34.09 12.51
CA THR A 196 -0.31 -35.16 12.53
C THR A 196 -1.58 -34.74 11.78
N THR A 197 -2.08 -33.53 12.02
CA THR A 197 -3.29 -32.98 11.35
C THR A 197 -3.11 -32.92 9.83
N THR A 198 -1.94 -32.52 9.37
CA THR A 198 -1.61 -32.45 7.94
C THR A 198 -1.32 -33.81 7.29
N GLY A 199 -1.17 -34.88 8.08
CA GLY A 199 -0.78 -36.20 7.59
C GLY A 199 0.68 -36.31 7.14
N ILE A 200 1.49 -35.26 7.36
CA ILE A 200 2.90 -35.17 6.94
C ILE A 200 3.83 -35.86 7.94
N PHE A 201 3.33 -36.26 9.13
CA PHE A 201 4.14 -36.93 10.14
C PHE A 201 4.92 -38.15 9.59
N ASN A 202 4.30 -38.94 8.72
CA ASN A 202 4.94 -40.11 8.09
C ASN A 202 6.07 -39.75 7.10
N GLN A 203 6.14 -38.49 6.68
CA GLN A 203 7.17 -37.94 5.77
C GLN A 203 8.31 -37.25 6.54
N THR A 204 8.30 -37.33 7.87
CA THR A 204 9.36 -36.79 8.73
C THR A 204 10.56 -37.74 8.69
N THR A 205 11.65 -37.31 8.08
CA THR A 205 12.87 -38.11 7.92
C THR A 205 13.62 -38.27 9.23
N ALA A 206 13.70 -37.21 10.03
CA ALA A 206 14.44 -37.21 11.28
C ALA A 206 13.83 -36.24 12.30
N ILE A 207 13.83 -36.66 13.57
CA ILE A 207 13.50 -35.82 14.71
C ILE A 207 14.69 -35.89 15.66
N ASP A 208 15.40 -34.77 15.82
CA ASP A 208 16.51 -34.63 16.77
C ASP A 208 16.03 -33.79 17.96
N ARG A 209 16.02 -34.40 19.15
CA ARG A 209 15.62 -33.74 20.40
C ARG A 209 16.86 -33.51 21.24
N GLN A 210 17.25 -32.26 21.37
CA GLN A 210 18.33 -31.83 22.25
C GLN A 210 17.75 -31.05 23.44
N PRO A 211 18.45 -30.98 24.59
CA PRO A 211 18.02 -30.17 25.72
C PRO A 211 17.87 -28.71 25.31
N GLY A 212 16.62 -28.20 25.28
CA GLY A 212 16.31 -26.83 24.89
C GLY A 212 16.11 -26.60 23.39
N SER A 213 16.25 -27.62 22.52
CA SER A 213 15.92 -27.47 21.10
C SER A 213 15.41 -28.76 20.46
N VAL A 214 14.40 -28.64 19.61
CA VAL A 214 13.88 -29.77 18.83
C VAL A 214 13.95 -29.45 17.34
N LYS A 215 14.53 -30.36 16.56
CA LYS A 215 14.68 -30.22 15.11
C LYS A 215 13.90 -31.32 14.40
N TYR A 216 12.98 -30.90 13.53
CA TYR A 216 12.21 -31.73 12.62
C TYR A 216 12.74 -31.56 11.20
N VAL A 217 13.06 -32.64 10.51
CA VAL A 217 13.43 -32.63 9.08
C VAL A 217 12.36 -33.38 8.30
N ILE A 218 11.68 -32.69 7.39
CA ILE A 218 10.47 -33.15 6.71
C ILE A 218 10.70 -33.07 5.20
N ASN A 219 10.40 -34.15 4.49
CA ASN A 219 10.45 -34.19 3.02
C ASN A 219 9.04 -34.36 2.46
N CYS A 220 8.44 -33.26 1.99
CA CYS A 220 7.03 -33.21 1.58
C CYS A 220 6.86 -32.54 0.22
N SER A 221 5.64 -32.52 -0.32
CA SER A 221 5.35 -31.71 -1.52
C SER A 221 5.27 -30.22 -1.18
N ASN A 222 5.42 -29.33 -2.17
CA ASN A 222 5.29 -27.88 -1.93
C ASN A 222 3.90 -27.47 -1.41
N GLU A 223 2.84 -28.17 -1.84
CA GLU A 223 1.49 -27.95 -1.33
C GLU A 223 1.35 -28.39 0.13
N SER A 224 1.92 -29.55 0.46
CA SER A 224 1.96 -30.06 1.84
C SER A 224 2.74 -29.13 2.76
N ALA A 225 3.85 -28.59 2.28
CA ALA A 225 4.65 -27.55 2.94
C ALA A 225 3.83 -26.28 3.23
N ALA A 226 3.10 -25.77 2.25
CA ALA A 226 2.24 -24.59 2.42
C ALA A 226 1.11 -24.85 3.41
N ASN A 227 0.47 -26.03 3.38
CA ASN A 227 -0.56 -26.43 4.33
C ASN A 227 0.01 -26.57 5.75
N LEU A 228 1.22 -27.14 5.90
CA LEU A 228 1.91 -27.21 7.17
C LEU A 228 2.17 -25.83 7.76
N LEU A 229 2.68 -24.88 6.96
CA LEU A 229 2.92 -23.51 7.42
C LEU A 229 1.62 -22.77 7.76
N ALA A 230 0.54 -23.02 7.01
CA ALA A 230 -0.78 -22.49 7.33
C ALA A 230 -1.27 -23.00 8.69
N GLU A 231 -1.15 -24.30 8.95
CA GLU A 231 -1.48 -24.90 10.25
C GLU A 231 -0.57 -24.35 11.35
N LEU A 232 0.73 -24.18 11.12
CA LEU A 232 1.63 -23.65 12.15
C LEU A 232 1.36 -22.17 12.48
N SER A 233 0.57 -21.43 11.69
CA SER A 233 0.33 -19.99 11.87
C SER A 233 -0.19 -19.62 13.27
N PHE A 234 -0.93 -20.52 13.94
CA PHE A 234 -1.42 -20.29 15.31
C PHE A 234 -0.30 -20.28 16.37
N LEU A 235 0.91 -20.76 16.04
CA LEU A 235 2.06 -20.79 16.94
C LEU A 235 2.81 -19.47 17.03
N TRP A 236 2.72 -18.63 15.99
CA TRP A 236 3.49 -17.38 15.93
C TRP A 236 3.31 -16.48 17.15
N PRO A 237 2.09 -16.30 17.71
CA PRO A 237 1.90 -15.52 18.93
C PRO A 237 2.59 -16.07 20.19
N GLN A 238 2.94 -17.37 20.21
CA GLN A 238 3.67 -18.02 21.31
C GLN A 238 5.20 -17.96 21.13
N CYS A 239 5.66 -17.52 19.96
CA CYS A 239 7.07 -17.41 19.63
C CYS A 239 7.55 -15.98 19.91
N SER A 240 8.73 -15.83 20.52
CA SER A 240 9.36 -14.53 20.72
C SER A 240 10.03 -14.01 19.46
N ASP A 241 10.57 -14.91 18.64
CA ASP A 241 11.18 -14.60 17.35
C ASP A 241 10.97 -15.77 16.38
N ALA A 242 10.94 -15.47 15.09
CA ALA A 242 10.83 -16.44 14.02
C ALA A 242 11.80 -16.05 12.89
N LYS A 243 12.64 -17.00 12.50
CA LYS A 243 13.62 -16.85 11.44
C LYS A 243 13.37 -17.90 10.36
N LEU A 244 13.40 -17.50 9.10
CA LEU A 244 13.27 -18.41 7.95
C LEU A 244 14.50 -18.27 7.05
N ASP A 245 15.22 -19.37 6.87
CA ASP A 245 16.31 -19.47 5.91
C ASP A 245 15.83 -20.22 4.66
N ILE A 246 15.88 -19.58 3.50
CA ILE A 246 15.50 -20.20 2.21
C ILE A 246 16.72 -20.27 1.31
N GLY A 247 16.97 -21.41 0.71
CA GLY A 247 18.10 -21.56 -0.19
C GLY A 247 18.05 -22.82 -1.00
N GLU A 248 19.20 -23.15 -1.58
CA GLU A 248 19.44 -24.38 -2.31
C GLU A 248 20.50 -25.19 -1.55
N GLU A 249 20.19 -26.44 -1.23
CA GLU A 249 21.08 -27.33 -0.48
C GLU A 249 22.44 -27.48 -1.17
N GLN A 250 22.45 -27.53 -2.51
CA GLN A 250 23.68 -27.70 -3.29
C GLN A 250 24.57 -26.45 -3.29
N ALA A 251 23.97 -25.26 -3.22
CA ALA A 251 24.71 -24.00 -3.30
C ALA A 251 25.21 -23.52 -1.93
N GLY A 252 24.66 -24.05 -0.83
CA GLY A 252 24.95 -23.58 0.53
C GLY A 252 24.60 -22.10 0.76
N LYS A 253 23.87 -21.48 -0.17
CA LYS A 253 23.52 -20.07 -0.16
C LYS A 253 22.09 -19.92 0.32
N TYR A 254 21.94 -19.57 1.58
CA TYR A 254 20.65 -19.29 2.20
C TYR A 254 20.43 -17.78 2.33
N ILE A 255 19.22 -17.34 2.05
CA ILE A 255 18.72 -16.02 2.42
C ILE A 255 18.04 -16.16 3.78
N THR A 256 18.62 -15.50 4.78
CA THR A 256 18.06 -15.41 6.11
C THR A 256 17.07 -14.26 6.21
N ILE A 257 15.84 -14.59 6.61
CA ILE A 257 14.77 -13.64 6.93
C ILE A 257 14.55 -13.71 8.45
N ASN A 258 14.98 -12.67 9.15
CA ASN A 258 14.65 -12.52 10.57
C ASN A 258 13.23 -11.95 10.71
N ASP A 259 12.60 -12.12 11.87
CA ASP A 259 11.35 -11.46 12.22
C ASP A 259 10.15 -11.82 11.32
N ILE A 260 10.15 -13.02 10.74
CA ILE A 260 9.18 -13.41 9.73
C ILE A 260 7.79 -13.69 10.31
N SER A 261 6.75 -13.17 9.66
CA SER A 261 5.36 -13.49 10.00
C SER A 261 4.87 -14.76 9.29
N ALA A 262 3.88 -15.45 9.89
CA ALA A 262 3.24 -16.61 9.28
C ALA A 262 2.76 -16.39 7.83
N PRO A 263 2.02 -15.30 7.49
CA PRO A 263 1.57 -15.09 6.12
C PRO A 263 2.73 -14.89 5.14
N GLN A 264 3.80 -14.21 5.55
CA GLN A 264 5.00 -14.04 4.72
C GLN A 264 5.70 -15.38 4.43
N ALA A 265 5.85 -16.24 5.46
CA ALA A 265 6.45 -17.56 5.28
C ALA A 265 5.64 -18.43 4.30
N LEU A 266 4.31 -18.34 4.39
CA LEU A 266 3.37 -19.02 3.51
C LEU A 266 3.43 -18.48 2.08
N GLU A 267 3.49 -17.16 1.88
CA GLU A 267 3.61 -16.53 0.56
C GLU A 267 4.90 -16.98 -0.17
N ILE A 268 6.01 -17.07 0.56
CA ILE A 268 7.28 -17.60 0.05
C ILE A 268 7.14 -19.04 -0.42
N CYS A 269 6.48 -19.90 0.38
CA CYS A 269 6.35 -21.32 0.03
C CYS A 269 5.36 -21.54 -1.14
N LYS A 270 4.32 -20.72 -1.24
CA LYS A 270 3.38 -20.73 -2.37
C LYS A 270 4.03 -20.29 -3.69
N ALA A 271 5.13 -19.53 -3.67
CA ALA A 271 5.82 -19.14 -4.89
C ALA A 271 6.36 -20.37 -5.66
N GLU A 272 5.89 -20.58 -6.89
CA GLU A 272 6.19 -21.79 -7.66
C GLU A 272 7.62 -21.84 -8.20
N ALA A 273 8.14 -20.70 -8.64
CA ALA A 273 9.44 -20.62 -9.29
C ALA A 273 10.52 -20.22 -8.28
N TYR A 274 11.61 -21.00 -8.21
CA TYR A 274 12.78 -20.69 -7.40
C TYR A 274 13.28 -19.23 -7.51
N PRO A 275 13.48 -18.63 -8.71
CA PRO A 275 13.94 -17.25 -8.79
C PRO A 275 12.94 -16.24 -8.21
N VAL A 276 11.64 -16.52 -8.29
CA VAL A 276 10.59 -15.68 -7.70
C VAL A 276 10.64 -15.80 -6.18
N ARG A 277 10.79 -17.01 -5.66
CA ARG A 277 10.90 -17.27 -4.22
C ARG A 277 12.11 -16.58 -3.60
N ILE A 278 13.28 -16.71 -4.22
CA ILE A 278 14.52 -16.07 -3.77
C ILE A 278 14.41 -14.54 -3.80
N LYS A 279 13.79 -13.98 -4.84
CA LYS A 279 13.52 -12.55 -4.93
C LYS A 279 12.58 -12.07 -3.81
N LEU A 280 11.46 -12.77 -3.62
CA LEU A 280 10.46 -12.44 -2.61
C LEU A 280 11.02 -12.56 -1.19
N ALA A 281 11.82 -13.59 -0.92
CA ALA A 281 12.57 -13.75 0.31
C ALA A 281 13.54 -12.57 0.57
N GLY A 282 14.27 -12.14 -0.46
CA GLY A 282 15.17 -10.99 -0.39
C GLY A 282 14.45 -9.67 -0.13
N ASP A 283 13.32 -9.45 -0.81
CA ASP A 283 12.49 -8.25 -0.66
C ASP A 283 11.92 -8.17 0.78
N ILE A 284 11.41 -9.27 1.32
CA ILE A 284 10.92 -9.36 2.70
C ILE A 284 12.05 -9.16 3.71
N ALA A 285 13.22 -9.79 3.50
CA ALA A 285 14.38 -9.60 4.37
C ALA A 285 14.83 -8.12 4.42
N ALA A 286 14.85 -7.44 3.26
CA ALA A 286 15.17 -6.03 3.17
C ALA A 286 14.12 -5.16 3.89
N ALA A 287 12.83 -5.46 3.72
CA ALA A 287 11.74 -4.77 4.40
C ALA A 287 11.82 -4.92 5.93
N ASN A 288 12.07 -6.13 6.43
CA ASN A 288 12.21 -6.39 7.86
C ASN A 288 13.43 -5.66 8.45
N ARG A 289 14.56 -5.63 7.72
CA ARG A 289 15.74 -4.85 8.13
C ARG A 289 15.46 -3.35 8.20
N ALA A 290 14.81 -2.80 7.18
CA ALA A 290 14.45 -1.38 7.17
C ALA A 290 13.45 -1.03 8.29
N ALA A 291 12.52 -1.92 8.60
CA ALA A 291 11.60 -1.76 9.73
C ALA A 291 12.36 -1.75 11.07
N ALA A 292 13.30 -2.68 11.27
CA ALA A 292 14.12 -2.72 12.47
C ALA A 292 14.96 -1.43 12.66
N GLU A 293 15.62 -0.95 11.60
CA GLU A 293 16.40 0.30 11.65
C GLU A 293 15.53 1.53 11.95
N ASN A 294 14.31 1.59 11.39
CA ASN A 294 13.39 2.68 11.67
C ASN A 294 12.92 2.66 13.13
N ILE A 295 12.65 1.46 13.66
CA ILE A 295 12.28 1.28 15.07
C ILE A 295 13.42 1.78 15.98
N GLU A 296 14.68 1.40 15.69
CA GLU A 296 15.85 1.89 16.44
C GLU A 296 15.99 3.42 16.39
N LYS A 297 15.80 4.03 15.22
CA LYS A 297 15.84 5.50 15.07
C LYS A 297 14.73 6.19 15.85
N ILE A 298 13.52 5.64 15.84
CA ILE A 298 12.39 6.16 16.62
C ILE A 298 12.71 6.08 18.12
N TYR A 299 13.29 4.96 18.59
CA TYR A 299 13.69 4.80 19.98
C TYR A 299 14.82 5.73 20.41
N ALA A 300 15.82 5.94 19.54
CA ALA A 300 16.93 6.84 19.83
C ALA A 300 16.49 8.31 19.98
N ILE A 301 15.40 8.71 19.32
CA ILE A 301 14.87 10.07 19.35
C ILE A 301 13.92 10.28 20.55
N ASN A 302 13.14 9.27 20.92
CA ASN A 302 11.98 9.48 21.79
C ASN A 302 12.15 9.08 23.26
N GLY A 303 13.14 8.27 23.67
CA GLY A 303 13.42 8.02 25.10
C GLY A 303 12.18 7.68 25.95
N ILE A 304 11.22 6.91 25.40
CA ILE A 304 9.92 6.65 26.02
C ILE A 304 9.71 5.15 26.28
N ASP A 305 9.04 4.96 27.42
CA ASP A 305 8.57 3.78 28.13
C ASP A 305 7.99 2.64 27.28
N TYR A 306 8.33 1.41 27.69
CA TYR A 306 8.33 0.18 26.90
C TYR A 306 6.95 -0.49 26.75
N GLU A 307 5.93 -0.04 27.47
CA GLU A 307 4.64 -0.76 27.52
C GLU A 307 3.65 -0.36 26.41
N ARG A 308 3.92 0.70 25.63
CA ARG A 308 2.92 1.26 24.69
C ARG A 308 3.19 1.06 23.20
N LEU A 309 4.28 0.40 22.81
CA LEU A 309 4.67 0.28 21.40
C LEU A 309 4.72 -1.17 20.91
N TYR A 310 3.63 -1.91 21.11
CA TYR A 310 3.30 -2.98 20.16
C TYR A 310 2.72 -2.33 18.91
N THR A 311 3.59 -1.83 18.02
CA THR A 311 3.13 -1.49 16.67
C THR A 311 2.73 -2.80 15.99
N GLN A 312 1.44 -2.96 15.70
CA GLN A 312 0.98 -4.03 14.82
C GLN A 312 1.80 -3.93 13.52
N LYS A 313 2.62 -4.96 13.25
CA LYS A 313 3.46 -5.04 12.05
C LYS A 313 2.57 -4.82 10.82
N PRO A 314 3.01 -4.03 9.83
CA PRO A 314 2.31 -3.93 8.56
C PRO A 314 2.33 -5.31 7.90
N ALA A 315 1.19 -6.01 7.97
CA ALA A 315 0.97 -7.19 7.15
C ALA A 315 0.92 -6.68 5.70
N LEU A 316 1.87 -7.11 4.88
CA LEU A 316 1.77 -6.97 3.43
C LEU A 316 0.58 -7.81 2.98
N ALA A 317 -0.61 -7.22 2.96
CA ALA A 317 -1.80 -7.84 2.39
C ALA A 317 -1.64 -7.82 0.85
N SER A 318 -0.79 -8.71 0.34
CA SER A 318 -0.87 -9.15 -1.06
C SER A 318 -2.30 -9.67 -1.27
N ALA A 319 -3.01 -9.06 -2.22
CA ALA A 319 -4.38 -9.41 -2.54
C ALA A 319 -4.50 -10.92 -2.80
N GLU A 320 -5.27 -11.60 -1.96
CA GLU A 320 -5.59 -13.01 -2.09
C GLU A 320 -6.55 -13.19 -3.28
N LYS A 321 -5.97 -13.23 -4.48
CA LYS A 321 -6.68 -13.66 -5.69
C LYS A 321 -6.82 -15.17 -5.59
N SER A 322 -7.98 -15.66 -5.15
CA SER A 322 -8.35 -17.08 -5.28
C SER A 322 -8.30 -17.46 -6.77
N PRO A 323 -7.42 -18.37 -7.19
CA PRO A 323 -7.43 -18.86 -8.56
C PRO A 323 -8.56 -19.89 -8.71
N ASP A 324 -9.45 -19.66 -9.66
CA ASP A 324 -10.43 -20.64 -10.10
C ASP A 324 -9.73 -21.94 -10.49
N ALA A 325 -10.28 -23.03 -9.95
CA ALA A 325 -9.81 -24.39 -10.09
C ALA A 325 -9.85 -24.84 -11.56
N ASN A 326 -8.66 -25.10 -12.12
CA ASN A 326 -8.32 -26.22 -13.01
C ASN A 326 -6.96 -25.92 -13.66
N MET A 327 -5.91 -25.84 -12.84
CA MET A 327 -4.55 -25.99 -13.37
C MET A 327 -4.21 -27.48 -13.48
N PRO A 328 -3.50 -27.88 -14.55
CA PRO A 328 -3.01 -29.25 -14.67
C PRO A 328 -2.20 -29.60 -13.43
N THR A 329 -2.38 -30.81 -12.89
CA THR A 329 -1.55 -31.40 -11.83
C THR A 329 -0.09 -31.36 -12.26
N ILE A 330 0.59 -30.27 -11.88
CA ILE A 330 2.03 -30.07 -12.02
C ILE A 330 2.66 -31.17 -11.16
N GLY A 331 3.64 -31.87 -11.71
CA GLY A 331 4.29 -33.01 -11.05
C GLY A 331 4.68 -32.69 -9.61
N ASP A 332 4.57 -33.70 -8.76
CA ASP A 332 4.76 -33.60 -7.31
C ASP A 332 6.17 -33.08 -6.98
N ARG A 333 6.29 -31.76 -6.79
CA ARG A 333 7.57 -31.09 -6.52
C ARG A 333 7.97 -31.36 -5.09
N THR A 334 9.18 -31.86 -4.91
CA THR A 334 9.73 -32.14 -3.58
C THR A 334 10.19 -30.87 -2.89
N ALA A 335 9.89 -30.78 -1.60
CA ALA A 335 10.23 -29.70 -0.70
C ALA A 335 10.80 -30.32 0.59
N VAL A 336 11.95 -29.84 1.02
CA VAL A 336 12.56 -30.18 2.29
C VAL A 336 12.39 -29.01 3.24
N ILE A 337 11.57 -29.21 4.28
CA ILE A 337 11.38 -28.23 5.34
C ILE A 337 12.02 -28.76 6.61
N THR A 338 12.88 -27.94 7.20
CA THR A 338 13.41 -28.16 8.54
C THR A 338 12.76 -27.18 9.51
N ILE A 339 12.13 -27.67 10.57
CA ILE A 339 11.57 -26.84 11.65
C ILE A 339 12.45 -27.02 12.87
N ILE A 340 12.97 -25.93 13.42
CA ILE A 340 13.80 -25.92 14.62
C ILE A 340 13.07 -25.09 15.67
N VAL A 341 12.69 -25.71 16.78
CA VAL A 341 12.13 -25.01 17.95
C VAL A 341 13.26 -24.82 18.95
N VAL A 342 13.54 -23.57 19.34
CA VAL A 342 14.60 -23.21 20.28
C VAL A 342 13.98 -22.57 21.52
N GLY A 343 14.30 -23.12 22.69
CA GLY A 343 13.94 -22.55 23.99
C GLY A 343 14.88 -21.41 24.37
N LYS A 344 14.31 -20.28 24.79
CA LYS A 344 15.06 -19.09 25.22
C LYS A 344 15.12 -18.92 26.73
#